data_AF-A0A0D3LB75-F1
#
_entry.id   AF-A0A0D3LB75-F1
#
_cell.length_a   1.000
_cell.length_b   1.000
_cell.length_c   1.000
_cell.angle_alpha   90.00
_cell.angle_beta   90.00
_cell.angle_gamma   90.00
#
_symmetry.space_group_name_H-M   'P 1'
#
loop_
_entity.id
_entity.type
_entity.pdbx_description
1 polymer ?
#
loop_
_entity_poly.entity_id
_entity_poly.type
_entity_poly.pdbx_seq_one_letter_code
_entity_poly.pdbx_strand_id
1 'polypeptide(L)'
;MQEAIFAYFQQKAVKGICFIQWTLLATKTTTMKIREAGLIIGIVLIFLSFLFFARAPFTYTGILVGGLLVSGIFYLSILFGKRTVVNKSAWTLICIGAYLILTFVEPLIIKSSYLIYLHSNQTDLEEINSLVSRDSAEVWIGREEIIDKQNKLSSQNQKRLLELRQKVGAYSIVASKEGVYYGLDGFLDVRHGVLYSTINSDNRKGLKPLKDSWYYQ
;
A
#
# COMPACT_ATOMS: atom_id res chain seq x y z
N MET A 1 -13.45 27.16 57.09
CA MET A 1 -12.45 26.54 56.17
C MET A 1 -13.09 25.57 55.18
N GLN A 2 -14.13 24.80 55.56
CA GLN A 2 -14.83 23.88 54.65
C GLN A 2 -15.63 24.58 53.53
N GLU A 3 -16.16 25.79 53.74
CA GLU A 3 -16.91 26.52 52.70
C GLU A 3 -16.07 27.00 51.52
N ALA A 4 -14.79 27.34 51.75
CA ALA A 4 -13.88 27.78 50.69
C ALA A 4 -13.49 26.64 49.74
N ILE A 5 -13.45 25.40 50.25
CA ILE A 5 -13.16 24.21 49.45
C ILE A 5 -14.36 23.88 48.54
N PHE A 6 -15.58 24.06 49.04
CA PHE A 6 -16.80 23.80 48.26
C PHE A 6 -16.97 24.76 47.08
N ALA A 7 -16.67 26.06 47.27
CA ALA A 7 -16.70 27.06 46.21
C ALA A 7 -15.67 26.79 45.09
N TYR A 8 -14.47 26.31 45.45
CA TYR A 8 -13.43 25.96 44.49
C TYR A 8 -13.80 24.76 43.62
N PHE A 9 -14.47 23.75 44.19
CA PHE A 9 -14.94 22.59 43.42
C PHE A 9 -16.10 22.91 42.47
N GLN A 10 -17.03 23.79 42.86
CA GLN A 10 -18.09 24.22 41.95
C GLN A 10 -17.54 24.99 40.74
N GLN A 11 -16.51 25.83 40.92
CA GLN A 11 -15.93 26.60 39.82
C GLN A 11 -15.18 25.73 38.79
N LYS A 12 -14.55 24.63 39.21
CA LYS A 12 -13.93 23.65 38.29
C LYS A 12 -14.97 22.75 37.61
N ALA A 13 -16.04 22.36 38.30
CA ALA A 13 -17.10 21.54 37.72
C ALA A 13 -17.84 22.26 36.57
N VAL A 14 -18.11 23.57 36.72
CA VAL A 14 -18.78 24.37 35.68
C VAL A 14 -17.92 24.51 34.42
N LYS A 15 -16.59 24.66 34.56
CA LYS A 15 -15.67 24.69 33.40
C LYS A 15 -15.56 23.34 32.69
N GLY A 16 -15.59 22.22 33.43
CA GLY A 16 -15.60 20.88 32.86
C GLY A 16 -16.89 20.56 32.10
N ILE A 17 -18.04 20.97 32.64
CA ILE A 17 -19.36 20.78 32.00
C ILE A 17 -19.47 21.63 30.72
N CYS A 18 -18.93 22.86 30.70
CA CYS A 18 -18.86 23.66 29.47
C CYS A 18 -17.98 23.01 28.39
N PHE A 19 -16.86 22.37 28.75
CA PHE A 19 -15.99 21.70 27.77
C PHE A 19 -16.66 20.44 27.19
N ILE A 20 -17.34 19.67 28.04
CA ILE A 20 -18.11 18.48 27.63
C ILE A 20 -19.31 18.87 26.76
N GLN A 21 -19.99 19.98 27.06
CA GLN A 21 -21.03 20.54 26.19
C GLN A 21 -20.47 21.04 24.85
N TRP A 22 -19.25 21.58 24.80
CA TRP A 22 -18.62 21.98 23.54
C TRP A 22 -18.26 20.76 22.66
N THR A 23 -17.77 19.68 23.27
CA THR A 23 -17.53 18.41 22.55
C THR A 23 -18.83 17.71 22.15
N LEU A 24 -19.90 17.79 22.94
CA LEU A 24 -21.21 17.21 22.62
C LEU A 24 -22.00 18.06 21.61
N LEU A 25 -21.83 19.38 21.59
CA LEU A 25 -22.37 20.25 20.52
C LEU A 25 -21.58 20.11 19.21
N ALA A 26 -20.30 19.74 19.25
CA ALA A 26 -19.55 19.36 18.05
C ALA A 26 -20.03 18.03 17.44
N THR A 27 -20.68 17.18 18.23
CA THR A 27 -21.37 15.95 17.76
C THR A 27 -22.84 16.17 17.43
N LYS A 28 -23.27 17.41 17.18
CA LYS A 28 -24.56 17.67 16.52
C LYS A 28 -24.41 17.22 15.07
N THR A 29 -24.81 15.97 14.82
CA THR A 29 -24.80 15.24 13.55
C THR A 29 -24.96 16.18 12.36
N THR A 30 -23.82 16.67 11.85
CA THR A 30 -23.76 17.34 10.57
C THR A 30 -24.18 16.28 9.56
N THR A 31 -25.37 16.41 9.01
CA THR A 31 -25.75 15.72 7.80
C THR A 31 -24.62 15.96 6.80
N MET A 32 -23.79 14.93 6.60
CA MET A 32 -22.64 15.03 5.72
C MET A 32 -23.17 15.40 4.35
N LYS A 33 -22.84 16.61 3.87
CA LYS A 33 -23.29 16.98 2.54
C LYS A 33 -22.49 16.17 1.53
N ILE A 34 -23.08 15.99 0.35
CA ILE A 34 -22.53 15.15 -0.70
C ILE A 34 -21.07 15.47 -1.07
N ARG A 35 -20.63 16.72 -0.87
CA ARG A 35 -19.27 17.17 -1.18
C ARG A 35 -18.25 16.61 -0.19
N GLU A 36 -18.57 16.65 1.10
CA GLU A 36 -17.74 16.09 2.16
C GLU A 36 -17.66 14.56 2.04
N ALA A 37 -18.79 13.91 1.77
CA ALA A 37 -18.83 12.47 1.54
C ALA A 37 -17.96 12.08 0.33
N GLY A 38 -18.07 12.81 -0.78
CA GLY A 38 -17.24 12.60 -1.97
C GLY A 38 -15.74 12.73 -1.69
N LEU A 39 -15.34 13.75 -0.91
CA LEU A 39 -13.94 13.93 -0.51
C LEU A 39 -13.43 12.74 0.32
N ILE A 40 -14.21 12.30 1.32
CA ILE A 40 -13.86 11.17 2.18
C ILE A 40 -13.74 9.89 1.36
N ILE A 41 -14.69 9.63 0.45
CA ILE A 41 -14.64 8.48 -0.46
C ILE A 41 -13.36 8.49 -1.29
N GLY A 42 -13.00 9.64 -1.89
CA GLY A 42 -11.77 9.77 -2.66
C GLY A 42 -10.52 9.47 -1.82
N ILE A 43 -10.47 9.97 -0.58
CA ILE A 43 -9.35 9.71 0.35
C ILE A 43 -9.26 8.21 0.66
N VAL A 44 -10.39 7.57 0.99
CA VAL A 44 -10.44 6.13 1.26
C VAL A 44 -9.99 5.31 0.05
N LEU A 45 -10.39 5.69 -1.17
CA LEU A 45 -9.92 5.04 -2.39
C LEU A 45 -8.40 5.12 -2.54
N ILE A 46 -7.79 6.27 -2.23
CA ILE A 46 -6.33 6.41 -2.22
C ILE A 46 -5.71 5.39 -1.25
N PHE A 47 -6.19 5.29 -0.01
CA PHE A 47 -5.70 4.29 0.96
C PHE A 47 -5.88 2.84 0.47
N LEU A 48 -7.06 2.52 -0.08
CA LEU A 48 -7.37 1.18 -0.57
C LEU A 48 -6.53 0.79 -1.79
N SER A 49 -6.10 1.76 -2.61
CA SER A 49 -5.28 1.47 -3.79
C SER A 49 -4.02 0.68 -3.43
N PHE A 50 -3.34 1.04 -2.34
CA PHE A 50 -2.08 0.41 -1.92
C PHE A 50 -2.22 -1.08 -1.57
N LEU A 51 -3.42 -1.57 -1.25
CA LEU A 51 -3.68 -3.02 -1.07
C LEU A 51 -3.52 -3.81 -2.38
N PHE A 52 -3.61 -3.15 -3.53
CA PHE A 52 -3.46 -3.76 -4.86
C PHE A 52 -2.06 -3.58 -5.45
N PHE A 53 -1.18 -2.86 -4.76
CA PHE A 53 0.16 -2.50 -5.23
C PHE A 53 0.95 -3.68 -5.83
N ALA A 54 1.10 -4.78 -5.09
CA ALA A 54 1.85 -5.95 -5.56
C ALA A 54 1.04 -6.94 -6.40
N ARG A 55 -0.29 -6.84 -6.41
CA ARG A 55 -1.19 -7.89 -6.96
C ARG A 55 -1.77 -7.52 -8.31
N ALA A 56 -2.10 -6.25 -8.49
CA ALA A 56 -2.79 -5.76 -9.67
C ALA A 56 -2.39 -4.30 -9.94
N PRO A 57 -1.23 -4.07 -10.58
CA PRO A 57 -0.68 -2.72 -10.78
C PRO A 57 -1.63 -1.77 -11.52
N PHE A 58 -2.35 -2.29 -12.52
CA PHE A 58 -3.37 -1.52 -13.24
C PHE A 58 -4.53 -1.12 -12.33
N THR A 59 -5.00 -2.02 -11.47
CA THR A 59 -6.06 -1.74 -10.49
C THR A 59 -5.58 -0.74 -9.44
N TYR A 60 -4.36 -0.90 -8.92
CA TYR A 60 -3.71 0.07 -8.04
C TYR A 60 -3.72 1.47 -8.66
N THR A 61 -3.17 1.60 -9.87
CA THR A 61 -3.05 2.89 -10.57
C THR A 61 -4.42 3.49 -10.85
N GLY A 62 -5.38 2.69 -11.33
CA GLY A 62 -6.73 3.15 -11.62
C GLY A 62 -7.47 3.67 -10.38
N ILE A 63 -7.41 2.93 -9.26
CA ILE A 63 -8.03 3.35 -8.00
C ILE A 63 -7.33 4.58 -7.42
N LEU A 64 -5.99 4.63 -7.47
CA LEU A 64 -5.21 5.76 -6.95
C LEU A 64 -5.52 7.05 -7.72
N VAL A 65 -5.43 7.02 -9.05
CA VAL A 65 -5.73 8.18 -9.90
C VAL A 65 -7.19 8.58 -9.77
N GLY A 66 -8.11 7.62 -9.77
CA GLY A 66 -9.54 7.88 -9.55
C GLY A 66 -9.80 8.53 -8.19
N GLY A 67 -9.20 8.01 -7.12
CA GLY A 67 -9.29 8.57 -5.77
C GLY A 67 -8.75 9.99 -5.69
N LEU A 68 -7.58 10.25 -6.28
CA LEU A 68 -6.97 11.59 -6.36
C LEU A 68 -7.87 12.58 -7.12
N LEU A 69 -8.43 12.19 -8.27
CA LEU A 69 -9.33 13.03 -9.04
C LEU A 69 -10.61 13.35 -8.28
N VAL A 70 -11.25 12.33 -7.68
CA VAL A 70 -12.46 12.49 -6.87
C VAL A 70 -12.18 13.42 -5.68
N SER A 71 -11.14 13.15 -4.89
CA SER A 71 -10.73 14.02 -3.78
C SER A 71 -10.42 15.44 -4.24
N GLY A 72 -9.69 15.62 -5.33
CA GLY A 72 -9.35 16.92 -5.89
C GLY A 72 -10.59 17.74 -6.27
N ILE A 73 -11.50 17.16 -7.05
CA ILE A 73 -12.73 17.82 -7.50
C ILE A 73 -13.60 18.24 -6.29
N PHE A 74 -13.82 17.32 -5.35
CA PHE A 74 -14.64 17.61 -4.18
C PHE A 74 -13.99 18.63 -3.23
N TYR A 75 -12.66 18.55 -3.04
CA TYR A 75 -11.92 19.54 -2.25
C TYR A 75 -12.00 20.94 -2.88
N LEU A 76 -11.81 21.07 -4.19
CA LEU A 76 -11.99 22.34 -4.90
C LEU A 76 -13.42 22.87 -4.76
N SER A 77 -14.43 22.00 -4.85
CA SER A 77 -15.84 22.37 -4.64
C SER A 77 -16.13 22.88 -3.22
N ILE A 78 -15.40 22.39 -2.22
CA ILE A 78 -15.46 22.89 -0.84
C ILE A 78 -14.75 24.25 -0.74
N LEU A 79 -13.57 24.38 -1.35
CA LEU A 79 -12.73 25.59 -1.30
C LEU A 79 -13.40 26.79 -1.98
N PHE A 80 -13.99 26.60 -3.16
CA PHE A 80 -14.69 27.65 -3.92
C PHE A 80 -16.17 27.82 -3.53
N GLY A 81 -16.69 26.96 -2.64
CA GLY A 81 -18.05 27.08 -2.14
C GLY A 81 -18.27 28.35 -1.30
N LYS A 82 -19.53 28.79 -1.18
CA LYS A 82 -20.00 29.90 -0.34
C LYS A 82 -19.94 29.60 1.18
N ARG A 83 -19.00 28.77 1.63
CA ARG A 83 -18.85 28.38 3.04
C ARG A 83 -17.98 29.34 3.83
N THR A 84 -18.11 29.31 5.15
CA THR A 84 -17.26 30.05 6.08
C THR A 84 -15.80 29.61 5.97
N VAL A 85 -14.88 30.54 6.23
CA VAL A 85 -13.43 30.29 6.22
C VAL A 85 -13.04 29.19 7.22
N VAL A 86 -13.72 29.14 8.37
CA VAL A 86 -13.53 28.10 9.40
C VAL A 86 -13.82 26.70 8.84
N ASN A 87 -14.90 26.53 8.08
CA ASN A 87 -15.19 25.22 7.48
C ASN A 87 -14.14 24.86 6.42
N LYS A 88 -13.69 25.82 5.60
CA LYS A 88 -12.68 25.56 4.57
C LYS A 88 -11.36 25.11 5.18
N SER A 89 -10.88 25.85 6.17
CA SER A 89 -9.65 25.50 6.90
C SER A 89 -9.74 24.15 7.60
N ALA A 90 -10.87 23.79 8.21
CA ALA A 90 -11.07 22.47 8.79
C ALA A 90 -10.89 21.33 7.77
N TRP A 91 -11.48 21.43 6.58
CA TRP A 91 -11.32 20.42 5.52
C TRP A 91 -9.90 20.39 4.94
N THR A 92 -9.23 21.53 4.81
CA THR A 92 -7.81 21.57 4.46
C THR A 92 -6.97 20.82 5.48
N LEU A 93 -7.25 21.00 6.77
CA LEU A 93 -6.54 20.33 7.86
C LEU A 93 -6.78 18.81 7.84
N ILE A 94 -7.99 18.38 7.49
CA ILE A 94 -8.30 16.95 7.26
C ILE A 94 -7.49 16.38 6.10
N CYS A 95 -7.38 17.09 4.96
CA CYS A 95 -6.57 16.64 3.83
C CYS A 95 -5.08 16.53 4.21
N ILE A 96 -4.55 17.50 4.94
CA ILE A 96 -3.17 17.47 5.44
C ILE A 96 -2.97 16.29 6.41
N GLY A 97 -3.90 16.09 7.35
CA GLY A 97 -3.86 14.97 8.29
C GLY A 97 -3.91 13.62 7.56
N ALA A 98 -4.77 13.48 6.56
CA ALA A 98 -4.86 12.27 5.74
C ALA A 98 -3.55 12.01 4.98
N TYR A 99 -2.91 13.04 4.42
CA TYR A 99 -1.61 12.91 3.76
C TYR A 99 -0.52 12.45 4.74
N LEU A 100 -0.45 13.02 5.95
CA LEU A 100 0.49 12.60 6.96
C LEU A 100 0.28 11.14 7.38
N ILE A 101 -0.98 10.75 7.65
CA ILE A 101 -1.34 9.36 7.96
C ILE A 101 -0.90 8.44 6.82
N LEU A 102 -1.15 8.83 5.57
CA LEU A 102 -0.78 8.05 4.41
C LEU A 102 0.74 7.81 4.38
N THR A 103 1.57 8.83 4.63
CA THR A 103 3.03 8.68 4.66
C THR A 103 3.51 7.61 5.66
N PHE A 104 2.85 7.47 6.81
CA PHE A 104 3.22 6.46 7.82
C PHE A 104 2.61 5.08 7.55
N VAL A 105 1.40 5.04 7.00
CA VAL A 105 0.64 3.80 6.82
C VAL A 105 0.96 3.12 5.49
N GLU A 106 1.31 3.88 4.45
CA GLU A 106 1.64 3.38 3.12
C GLU A 106 2.69 2.27 3.13
N PRO A 107 3.86 2.40 3.81
CA PRO A 107 4.85 1.33 3.86
C PRO A 107 4.30 0.02 4.45
N LEU A 108 3.40 0.11 5.44
CA LEU A 108 2.78 -1.05 6.09
C LEU A 108 1.76 -1.72 5.17
N ILE A 109 0.94 -0.94 4.45
CA ILE A 109 -0.04 -1.48 3.50
C ILE A 109 0.68 -2.12 2.32
N ILE A 110 1.73 -1.48 1.77
CA ILE A 110 2.54 -2.05 0.68
C ILE A 110 3.17 -3.37 1.12
N LYS A 111 3.80 -3.42 2.31
CA LYS A 111 4.36 -4.67 2.86
C LYS A 111 3.29 -5.76 2.97
N SER A 112 2.10 -5.40 3.44
CA SER A 112 0.96 -6.34 3.55
C SER A 112 0.50 -6.83 2.18
N SER A 113 0.48 -5.97 1.17
CA SER A 113 0.17 -6.33 -0.22
C SER A 113 1.12 -7.40 -0.76
N TYR A 114 2.42 -7.26 -0.51
CA TYR A 114 3.42 -8.27 -0.87
C TYR A 114 3.25 -9.59 -0.10
N LEU A 115 2.97 -9.54 1.21
CA LEU A 115 2.73 -10.75 1.98
C LEU A 115 1.50 -11.52 1.48
N ILE A 116 0.43 -10.80 1.14
CA ILE A 116 -0.76 -11.42 0.53
C ILE A 116 -0.40 -12.04 -0.82
N TYR A 117 0.37 -11.34 -1.66
CA TYR A 117 0.84 -11.87 -2.94
C TYR A 117 1.63 -13.17 -2.77
N LEU A 118 2.58 -13.21 -1.83
CA LEU A 118 3.38 -14.42 -1.56
C LEU A 118 2.50 -15.56 -1.09
N HIS A 119 1.56 -15.28 -0.17
CA HIS A 119 0.66 -16.29 0.35
C HIS A 119 -0.29 -16.84 -0.73
N SER A 120 -0.84 -15.99 -1.59
CA SER A 120 -1.76 -16.42 -2.66
C SER A 120 -1.08 -17.22 -3.77
N ASN A 121 0.24 -17.08 -3.93
CA ASN A 121 1.01 -17.72 -5.00
C ASN A 121 2.04 -18.72 -4.48
N GLN A 122 1.99 -19.10 -3.19
CA GLN A 122 3.05 -19.86 -2.53
C GLN A 122 3.45 -21.13 -3.30
N THR A 123 2.48 -21.97 -3.66
CA THR A 123 2.73 -23.22 -4.37
C THR A 123 3.39 -23.01 -5.74
N ASP A 124 2.94 -22.01 -6.49
CA ASP A 124 3.48 -21.71 -7.82
C ASP A 124 4.89 -21.10 -7.73
N LEU A 125 5.13 -20.25 -6.73
CA LEU A 125 6.45 -19.67 -6.46
C LEU A 125 7.45 -20.75 -6.02
N GLU A 126 7.04 -21.69 -5.16
CA GLU A 126 7.85 -22.85 -4.77
C GLU A 126 8.16 -23.76 -5.96
N GLU A 127 7.20 -24.00 -6.85
CA GLU A 127 7.42 -24.77 -8.08
C GLU A 127 8.45 -24.08 -8.99
N ILE A 128 8.30 -22.78 -9.23
CA ILE A 128 9.29 -21.98 -9.98
C ILE A 128 10.67 -22.09 -9.32
N ASN A 129 10.75 -21.86 -8.01
CA ASN A 129 12.01 -21.96 -7.28
C ASN A 129 12.64 -23.35 -7.47
N SER A 130 11.86 -24.43 -7.41
CA SER A 130 12.38 -25.78 -7.61
C SER A 130 12.89 -26.06 -9.03
N LEU A 131 12.22 -25.50 -10.05
CA LEU A 131 12.58 -25.68 -11.46
C LEU A 131 13.85 -24.92 -11.82
N VAL A 132 14.07 -23.73 -11.25
CA VAL A 132 15.21 -22.89 -11.59
C VAL A 132 16.39 -23.08 -10.63
N SER A 133 16.15 -23.41 -9.35
CA SER A 133 17.21 -23.65 -8.36
C SER A 133 17.94 -24.97 -8.54
N ARG A 134 17.29 -25.99 -9.13
CA ARG A 134 17.94 -27.30 -9.37
C ARG A 134 19.14 -27.22 -10.31
N ASP A 135 19.17 -26.23 -11.21
CA ASP A 135 20.18 -26.20 -12.28
C ASP A 135 21.25 -25.10 -12.10
N SER A 136 21.16 -24.24 -11.08
CA SER A 136 22.11 -23.14 -10.79
C SER A 136 22.44 -22.24 -12.00
N ALA A 137 21.54 -22.25 -12.99
CA ALA A 137 21.70 -21.51 -14.22
C ALA A 137 21.23 -20.08 -14.02
N GLU A 138 21.97 -19.12 -14.56
CA GLU A 138 21.47 -17.77 -14.73
C GLU A 138 20.39 -17.81 -15.80
N VAL A 139 19.14 -17.77 -15.35
CA VAL A 139 17.96 -17.85 -16.21
C VAL A 139 17.21 -16.54 -16.10
N TRP A 140 16.91 -15.95 -17.26
CA TRP A 140 15.99 -14.84 -17.37
C TRP A 140 14.76 -15.26 -18.16
N ILE A 141 13.59 -15.06 -17.57
CA ILE A 141 12.30 -15.44 -18.15
C ILE A 141 11.55 -14.14 -18.39
N GLY A 142 11.45 -13.75 -19.65
CA GLY A 142 10.74 -12.57 -20.13
C GLY A 142 9.30 -12.86 -20.52
N ARG A 143 8.74 -11.98 -21.36
CA ARG A 143 7.35 -12.12 -21.83
C ARG A 143 7.19 -13.30 -22.81
N GLU A 144 8.10 -13.42 -23.75
CA GLU A 144 8.02 -14.36 -24.87
C GLU A 144 9.27 -15.24 -24.98
N GLU A 145 10.31 -14.93 -24.23
CA GLU A 145 11.62 -15.56 -24.35
C GLU A 145 12.14 -16.02 -23.00
N ILE A 146 12.91 -17.12 -23.04
CA ILE A 146 13.71 -17.60 -21.92
C ILE A 146 15.16 -17.56 -22.38
N ILE A 147 15.97 -16.79 -21.67
CA ILE A 147 17.42 -16.76 -21.84
C ILE A 147 18.00 -17.66 -20.75
N ASP A 148 18.31 -18.90 -21.13
CA ASP A 148 19.07 -19.83 -20.31
C ASP A 148 20.53 -19.82 -20.76
N LYS A 149 21.39 -19.12 -20.01
CA LYS A 149 22.82 -18.99 -20.37
C LYS A 149 23.56 -20.32 -20.36
N GLN A 150 23.04 -21.35 -19.69
CA GLN A 150 23.71 -22.65 -19.52
C GLN A 150 23.03 -23.77 -20.33
N ASN A 151 21.92 -23.49 -21.04
CA ASN A 151 21.14 -24.47 -21.80
C ASN A 151 20.80 -25.75 -21.01
N LYS A 152 20.46 -25.61 -19.73
CA LYS A 152 20.11 -26.72 -18.84
C LYS A 152 18.61 -26.99 -18.77
N LEU A 153 17.78 -26.01 -19.10
CA LEU A 153 16.33 -26.13 -19.04
C LEU A 153 15.77 -26.90 -20.24
N SER A 154 15.07 -28.01 -19.96
CA SER A 154 14.30 -28.74 -20.98
C SER A 154 13.16 -27.88 -21.56
N SER A 155 12.74 -28.15 -22.79
CA SER A 155 11.62 -27.44 -23.43
C SER A 155 10.31 -27.56 -22.64
N GLN A 156 10.11 -28.68 -21.93
CA GLN A 156 8.97 -28.88 -21.05
C GLN A 156 9.02 -27.95 -19.84
N ASN A 157 10.19 -27.82 -19.19
CA ASN A 157 10.39 -26.91 -18.06
C ASN A 157 10.24 -25.45 -18.50
N GLN A 158 10.75 -25.10 -19.68
CA GLN A 158 10.58 -23.76 -20.27
C GLN A 158 9.10 -23.41 -20.45
N LYS A 159 8.31 -24.30 -21.05
CA LYS A 159 6.87 -24.08 -21.22
C LYS A 159 6.16 -23.94 -19.87
N ARG A 160 6.49 -24.82 -18.91
CA ARG A 160 5.91 -24.77 -17.56
C ARG A 160 6.24 -23.48 -16.83
N LEU A 161 7.48 -22.99 -16.95
CA LEU A 161 7.93 -21.73 -16.37
C LEU A 161 7.19 -20.52 -16.97
N LEU A 162 6.92 -20.51 -18.28
CA LEU A 162 6.11 -19.47 -18.91
C LEU A 162 4.67 -19.47 -18.39
N GLU A 163 4.06 -20.64 -18.24
CA GLU A 163 2.72 -20.79 -17.66
C GLU A 163 2.68 -20.30 -16.20
N LEU A 164 3.64 -20.74 -15.37
CA LEU A 164 3.74 -20.35 -13.97
C LEU A 164 3.98 -18.84 -13.83
N ARG A 165 4.85 -18.25 -14.65
CA ARG A 165 5.09 -16.80 -14.69
C ARG A 165 3.80 -16.03 -14.92
N GLN A 166 3.00 -16.44 -15.91
CA GLN A 166 1.71 -15.81 -16.20
C GLN A 166 0.75 -15.98 -15.03
N LYS A 167 0.70 -17.17 -14.43
CA LYS A 167 -0.18 -17.48 -13.30
C LYS A 167 0.12 -16.63 -12.07
N VAL A 168 1.39 -16.45 -11.74
CA VAL A 168 1.82 -15.59 -10.61
C VAL A 168 1.82 -14.10 -10.97
N GLY A 169 1.47 -13.72 -12.20
CA GLY A 169 1.41 -12.33 -12.63
C GLY A 169 2.76 -11.62 -12.69
N ALA A 170 3.87 -12.34 -12.75
CA ALA A 170 5.20 -11.73 -12.86
C ALA A 170 5.48 -11.32 -14.32
N TYR A 171 5.93 -10.09 -14.58
CA TYR A 171 6.35 -9.70 -15.92
C TYR A 171 7.69 -10.32 -16.29
N SER A 172 8.57 -10.55 -15.31
CA SER A 172 9.85 -11.24 -15.50
C SER A 172 10.24 -12.06 -14.26
N ILE A 173 11.01 -13.12 -14.49
CA ILE A 173 11.64 -13.91 -13.44
C ILE A 173 13.12 -13.99 -13.75
N VAL A 174 13.96 -13.64 -12.78
CA VAL A 174 15.42 -13.66 -12.90
C VAL A 174 15.98 -14.53 -11.80
N ALA A 175 16.58 -15.66 -12.18
CA ALA A 175 17.25 -16.53 -11.25
C ALA A 175 18.76 -16.36 -11.35
N SER A 176 19.39 -16.30 -10.17
CA SER A 176 20.85 -16.27 -10.02
C SER A 176 21.24 -17.17 -8.85
N LYS A 177 22.55 -17.25 -8.59
CA LYS A 177 23.07 -17.98 -7.41
C LYS A 177 22.58 -17.40 -6.09
N GLU A 178 22.17 -16.14 -6.07
CA GLU A 178 21.76 -15.43 -4.86
C GLU A 178 20.28 -15.59 -4.53
N GLY A 179 19.48 -16.09 -5.49
CA GLY A 179 18.03 -16.18 -5.35
C GLY A 179 17.26 -16.04 -6.66
N VAL A 180 15.95 -15.93 -6.52
CA VAL A 180 15.00 -15.76 -7.63
C VAL A 180 14.23 -14.46 -7.43
N TYR A 181 14.42 -13.52 -8.35
CA TYR A 181 13.69 -12.26 -8.41
C TYR A 181 12.47 -12.39 -9.31
N TYR A 182 11.33 -11.91 -8.82
CA TYR A 182 10.06 -11.85 -9.52
C TYR A 182 9.68 -10.39 -9.70
N GLY A 183 9.79 -9.89 -10.94
CA GLY A 183 9.31 -8.56 -11.29
C GLY A 183 7.80 -8.57 -11.40
N LEU A 184 7.10 -7.83 -10.55
CA LEU A 184 5.63 -7.75 -10.52
C LEU A 184 5.12 -6.53 -11.28
N ASP A 185 5.82 -5.42 -11.15
CA ASP A 185 5.51 -4.20 -11.87
C ASP A 185 6.79 -3.42 -12.20
N GLY A 186 6.72 -2.60 -13.23
CA GLY A 186 7.82 -1.76 -13.64
C GLY A 186 7.34 -0.65 -14.55
N PHE A 187 7.54 0.59 -14.13
CA PHE A 187 7.30 1.76 -14.94
C PHE A 187 8.55 2.63 -14.93
N LEU A 188 9.11 2.89 -16.11
CA LEU A 188 10.41 3.55 -16.30
C LEU A 188 11.54 2.80 -15.56
N ASP A 189 12.37 3.50 -14.78
CA ASP A 189 13.51 2.96 -14.04
C ASP A 189 13.13 2.37 -12.66
N VAL A 190 11.86 2.46 -12.26
CA VAL A 190 11.41 1.89 -10.98
C VAL A 190 10.84 0.50 -11.24
N ARG A 191 11.50 -0.50 -10.66
CA ARG A 191 11.07 -1.90 -10.71
C ARG A 191 10.59 -2.34 -9.35
N HIS A 192 9.39 -2.88 -9.31
CA HIS A 192 8.79 -3.47 -8.13
C HIS A 192 8.76 -4.97 -8.26
N GLY A 193 9.16 -5.65 -7.20
CA GLY A 193 9.25 -7.09 -7.22
C GLY A 193 9.51 -7.70 -5.87
N VAL A 194 9.50 -9.03 -5.86
CA VAL A 194 9.88 -9.83 -4.70
C VAL A 194 11.09 -10.66 -5.03
N LEU A 195 11.96 -10.85 -4.06
CA LEU A 195 13.17 -11.65 -4.18
C LEU A 195 13.14 -12.77 -3.15
N TYR A 196 13.18 -14.00 -3.61
CA TYR A 196 13.47 -15.15 -2.78
C TYR A 196 14.98 -15.33 -2.69
N SER A 197 15.54 -15.17 -1.49
CA SER A 197 16.98 -15.24 -1.25
C SER A 197 17.41 -16.62 -0.75
N THR A 198 18.40 -17.23 -1.40
CA THR A 198 19.02 -18.48 -0.92
C THR A 198 20.22 -18.24 -0.02
N ILE A 199 20.79 -17.03 -0.05
CA ILE A 199 21.95 -16.63 0.76
C ILE A 199 21.47 -15.74 1.91
N ASN A 200 21.76 -16.11 3.16
CA ASN A 200 21.58 -15.22 4.30
C ASN A 200 22.60 -14.08 4.19
N SER A 201 22.17 -12.95 3.64
CA SER A 201 22.99 -11.75 3.51
C SER A 201 22.22 -10.58 4.11
N ASP A 202 22.68 -10.14 5.28
CA ASP A 202 22.15 -8.97 6.01
C ASP A 202 22.40 -7.64 5.27
N ASN A 203 23.01 -7.67 4.08
CA ASN A 203 23.53 -6.47 3.40
C ASN A 203 22.95 -6.24 2.00
N ARG A 204 21.67 -6.59 1.80
CA ARG A 204 20.94 -6.29 0.56
C ARG A 204 20.47 -4.83 0.54
N LYS A 205 21.36 -3.91 0.15
CA LYS A 205 21.05 -2.47 0.01
C LYS A 205 19.81 -2.26 -0.86
N GLY A 206 18.84 -1.50 -0.34
CA GLY A 206 17.61 -1.14 -1.07
C GLY A 206 16.50 -2.19 -1.03
N LEU A 207 16.72 -3.37 -0.43
CA LEU A 207 15.69 -4.39 -0.26
C LEU A 207 15.15 -4.39 1.16
N LYS A 208 13.82 -4.47 1.28
CA LYS A 208 13.11 -4.51 2.56
C LYS A 208 12.73 -5.95 2.89
N PRO A 209 12.99 -6.44 4.11
CA PRO A 209 12.70 -7.82 4.47
C PRO A 209 11.19 -8.07 4.59
N LEU A 210 10.77 -9.23 4.08
CA LEU A 210 9.47 -9.85 4.33
C LEU A 210 9.67 -11.03 5.30
N LYS A 211 9.03 -12.16 5.04
CA LYS A 211 9.05 -13.38 5.85
C LYS A 211 9.83 -14.47 5.09
N ASP A 212 10.41 -15.45 5.80
CA ASP A 212 10.92 -16.71 5.22
C ASP A 212 11.86 -16.52 4.01
N SER A 213 12.87 -15.66 4.15
CA SER A 213 13.87 -15.31 3.11
C SER A 213 13.35 -14.52 1.90
N TRP A 214 12.14 -13.97 1.99
CA TRP A 214 11.61 -13.06 0.98
C TRP A 214 11.95 -11.61 1.28
N TYR A 215 12.17 -10.84 0.23
CA TYR A 215 12.44 -9.40 0.26
C TYR A 215 11.62 -8.70 -0.82
N TYR A 216 11.37 -7.40 -0.67
CA TYR A 216 10.74 -6.57 -1.70
C TYR A 216 11.54 -5.29 -1.96
N GLN A 217 11.36 -4.74 -3.16
CA GLN A 217 11.95 -3.49 -3.63
C GLN A 217 10.91 -2.38 -3.72
#